data_AF-A0AAW9IYX7-F1
#
_entry.id   AF-A0AAW9IYX7-F1
#
_cell.length_a   1.000
_cell.length_b   1.000
_cell.length_c   1.000
_cell.angle_alpha   90.00
_cell.angle_beta   90.00
_cell.angle_gamma   90.00
#
_symmetry.space_group_name_H-M   'P 1'
#
loop_
_entity.id
_entity.type
_entity.pdbx_description
1 polymer ?
#
loop_
_entity_poly.entity_id
_entity_poly.type
_entity_poly.pdbx_seq_one_letter_code
_entity_poly.pdbx_strand_id
1 'polypeptide(L)'
;GLLATDGKEIGLYGPVSRMGVTNSKIETSEKIGTSMVNAIASEMGRVNRTLKDDDFYVVKNTWMPSLLVECGFITNSYEASLLADPNKQQQMAEIIARVIDSNL
;
A
#
# COMPACT_ATOMS: atom_id res chain seq x y z
N GLY A 1 6.23 -24.45 21.12
CA GLY A 1 7.47 -23.64 21.15
C GLY A 1 7.09 -22.23 21.51
N LEU A 2 7.88 -21.56 22.36
CA LEU A 2 7.53 -20.33 23.06
C LEU A 2 7.01 -19.21 22.14
N LEU A 3 5.89 -18.61 22.57
CA LEU A 3 5.34 -17.36 22.08
C LEU A 3 6.12 -16.19 22.71
N ALA A 4 6.60 -15.25 21.89
CA ALA A 4 6.99 -13.91 22.34
C ALA A 4 5.80 -12.96 22.12
N THR A 5 5.52 -12.14 23.12
CA THR A 5 4.29 -11.34 23.30
C THR A 5 4.22 -10.07 22.45
N ASP A 6 4.75 -10.08 21.23
CA ASP A 6 4.71 -8.93 20.29
C ASP A 6 4.57 -9.33 18.80
N GLY A 7 4.23 -10.58 18.49
CA GLY A 7 3.88 -11.01 17.13
C GLY A 7 5.01 -10.92 16.10
N LYS A 8 6.24 -10.63 16.51
CA LYS A 8 7.40 -10.53 15.62
C LYS A 8 8.04 -11.91 15.49
N GLU A 9 7.59 -12.68 14.50
CA GLU A 9 8.18 -13.99 14.19
C GLU A 9 9.67 -13.82 13.85
N ILE A 10 10.50 -14.33 14.75
CA ILE A 10 11.96 -14.41 14.66
C ILE A 10 12.31 -15.68 13.89
N GLY A 11 12.34 -15.58 12.56
CA GLY A 11 13.02 -16.53 11.67
C GLY A 11 14.50 -16.20 11.52
N LEU A 12 15.34 -17.20 11.78
CA LEU A 12 16.81 -17.21 11.79
C LEU A 12 17.48 -16.58 10.54
N TYR A 13 18.69 -16.02 10.74
CA TYR A 13 19.68 -15.43 9.81
C TYR A 13 19.86 -13.89 9.83
N GLY A 14 20.68 -13.41 10.79
CA GLY A 14 21.61 -12.26 10.66
C GLY A 14 21.15 -10.86 11.11
N PRO A 15 21.82 -10.21 12.11
CA PRO A 15 21.62 -8.80 12.43
C PRO A 15 22.45 -7.91 11.49
N VAL A 16 22.03 -6.65 11.29
CA VAL A 16 22.59 -5.60 10.41
C VAL A 16 21.93 -5.50 9.02
N SER A 17 21.98 -6.53 8.16
CA SER A 17 21.40 -6.45 6.79
C SER A 17 19.88 -6.29 6.79
N ARG A 18 19.18 -6.99 7.70
CA ARG A 18 17.71 -6.95 7.83
C ARG A 18 17.21 -5.56 8.21
N MET A 19 17.94 -4.82 9.04
CA MET A 19 17.53 -3.48 9.48
C MET A 19 17.67 -2.45 8.35
N GLY A 20 18.74 -2.52 7.55
CA GLY A 20 18.91 -1.68 6.36
C GLY A 20 17.86 -1.95 5.28
N VAL A 21 17.55 -3.23 5.01
CA VAL A 21 16.50 -3.61 4.05
C VAL A 21 15.11 -3.20 4.56
N THR A 22 14.84 -3.36 5.85
CA THR A 22 13.55 -2.96 6.45
C THR A 22 13.33 -1.45 6.34
N ASN A 23 14.36 -0.63 6.61
CA ASN A 23 14.25 0.83 6.48
C ASN A 23 14.02 1.26 5.03
N SER A 24 14.81 0.74 4.07
CA SER A 24 14.63 1.06 2.65
C SER A 24 13.26 0.63 2.12
N LYS A 25 12.75 -0.53 2.57
CA LYS A 25 11.40 -1.01 2.27
C LYS A 25 10.34 -0.02 2.77
N ILE A 26 10.44 0.40 4.03
CA ILE A 26 9.47 1.30 4.67
C ILE A 26 9.48 2.65 3.95
N GLU A 27 10.65 3.30 3.81
CA GLU A 27 10.79 4.61 3.16
C GLU A 27 10.22 4.60 1.74
N THR A 28 10.53 3.55 0.97
CA THR A 28 10.04 3.43 -0.41
C THR A 28 8.52 3.18 -0.44
N SER A 29 7.99 2.34 0.45
CA SER A 29 6.55 2.09 0.55
C SER A 29 5.79 3.37 0.96
N GLU A 30 6.31 4.11 1.93
CA GLU A 30 5.73 5.37 2.40
C GLU A 30 5.71 6.44 1.29
N LYS A 31 6.83 6.59 0.56
CA LYS A 31 6.93 7.51 -0.57
C LYS A 31 5.89 7.19 -1.64
N ILE A 32 5.87 5.95 -2.14
CA ILE A 32 4.93 5.52 -3.19
C ILE A 32 3.49 5.63 -2.68
N GLY A 33 3.21 5.19 -1.44
CA GLY A 33 1.88 5.22 -0.84
C GLY A 33 1.32 6.63 -0.69
N THR A 34 2.17 7.58 -0.27
CA THR A 34 1.80 9.01 -0.15
C THR A 34 1.49 9.62 -1.52
N SER A 35 2.33 9.36 -2.53
CA SER A 35 2.05 9.80 -3.90
C SER A 35 0.76 9.17 -4.46
N MET A 36 0.51 7.90 -4.16
CA MET A 36 -0.67 7.15 -4.61
C MET A 36 -1.97 7.77 -4.09
N VAL A 37 -2.08 7.95 -2.77
CA VAL A 37 -3.30 8.51 -2.15
C VAL A 37 -3.57 9.93 -2.62
N ASN A 38 -2.51 10.74 -2.81
CA ASN A 38 -2.65 12.10 -3.32
C ASN A 38 -3.13 12.12 -4.78
N ALA A 39 -2.54 11.32 -5.66
CA ALA A 39 -2.90 11.25 -7.07
C ALA A 39 -4.35 10.77 -7.27
N ILE A 40 -4.74 9.70 -6.57
CA ILE A 40 -6.12 9.18 -6.63
C ILE A 40 -7.12 10.24 -6.16
N ALA A 41 -6.82 10.96 -5.08
CA ALA A 41 -7.70 12.01 -4.57
C ALA A 41 -7.84 13.17 -5.57
N SER A 42 -6.73 13.67 -6.12
CA SER A 42 -6.75 14.82 -7.03
C SER A 42 -7.35 14.52 -8.40
N GLU A 43 -7.14 13.32 -8.93
CA GLU A 43 -7.50 13.01 -10.32
C GLU A 43 -8.86 12.30 -10.46
N MET A 44 -9.28 11.57 -9.42
CA MET A 44 -10.57 10.87 -9.41
C MET A 44 -11.62 11.55 -8.54
N GLY A 45 -11.28 12.67 -7.90
CA GLY A 45 -12.19 13.39 -6.99
C GLY A 45 -12.58 12.57 -5.76
N ARG A 46 -11.71 11.66 -5.32
CA ARG A 46 -11.95 10.81 -4.15
C ARG A 46 -11.49 11.50 -2.87
N VAL A 47 -12.11 11.14 -1.76
CA VAL A 47 -11.65 11.60 -0.44
C VAL A 47 -10.27 11.01 -0.15
N ASN A 48 -9.30 11.88 0.12
CA ASN A 48 -7.99 11.46 0.61
C ASN A 48 -8.13 10.93 2.05
N ARG A 49 -7.89 9.64 2.24
CA ARG A 49 -7.99 8.96 3.54
C ARG A 49 -6.65 8.76 4.25
N THR A 50 -5.64 9.51 3.79
CA THR A 50 -4.22 9.42 4.16
C THR A 50 -3.62 8.04 3.93
N LEU A 51 -2.28 7.97 3.97
CA LEU A 51 -1.59 6.69 4.09
C LEU A 51 -1.88 6.12 5.49
N LYS A 52 -2.06 4.81 5.58
CA LYS A 52 -2.23 4.10 6.84
C LYS A 52 -1.18 3.00 6.95
N ASP A 53 -0.61 2.90 8.14
CA ASP A 53 0.23 1.77 8.54
C ASP A 53 -0.64 0.82 9.38
N ASP A 54 -0.90 -0.36 8.84
CA ASP A 54 -1.81 -1.36 9.41
C ASP A 54 -1.19 -2.76 9.33
N ASP A 55 -1.73 -3.67 10.15
CA ASP A 55 -1.18 -5.00 10.39
C ASP A 55 -1.57 -6.05 9.33
N PHE A 56 -1.51 -5.68 8.05
CA PHE A 56 -1.83 -6.61 6.96
C PHE A 56 -0.66 -7.53 6.62
N TYR A 57 -0.93 -8.84 6.61
CA TYR A 57 0.08 -9.86 6.33
C TYR A 57 0.82 -9.63 5.00
N VAL A 58 0.09 -9.23 3.95
CA VAL A 58 0.62 -9.06 2.58
C VAL A 58 1.60 -7.89 2.42
N VAL A 59 1.52 -6.88 3.29
CA VAL A 59 2.47 -5.75 3.27
C VAL A 59 3.63 -5.94 4.24
N LYS A 60 3.43 -6.73 5.30
CA LYS A 60 4.43 -7.00 6.33
C LYS A 60 5.36 -8.16 6.00
N ASN A 61 4.81 -9.27 5.52
CA ASN A 61 5.57 -10.50 5.30
C ASN A 61 6.22 -10.55 3.91
N THR A 62 7.00 -9.51 3.60
CA THR A 62 7.70 -9.41 2.33
C THR A 62 8.99 -8.59 2.44
N TRP A 63 9.94 -8.85 1.55
CA TRP A 63 11.26 -8.22 1.55
C TRP A 63 11.36 -6.99 0.66
N MET A 64 10.42 -6.77 -0.27
CA MET A 64 10.39 -5.60 -1.14
C MET A 64 9.34 -4.57 -0.66
N PRO A 65 9.39 -3.30 -1.12
CA PRO A 65 8.33 -2.33 -0.88
C PRO A 65 6.96 -2.90 -1.27
N SER A 66 5.95 -2.74 -0.42
CA SER A 66 4.64 -3.35 -0.62
C SER A 66 3.53 -2.46 -0.08
N LEU A 67 2.45 -2.34 -0.86
CA LEU A 67 1.29 -1.50 -0.57
C LEU A 67 0.00 -2.30 -0.82
N LEU A 68 -0.97 -2.14 0.07
CA LEU A 68 -2.35 -2.57 -0.14
C LEU A 68 -3.17 -1.32 -0.49
N VAL A 69 -3.77 -1.31 -1.68
CA VAL A 69 -4.57 -0.19 -2.16
C VAL A 69 -6.06 -0.55 -2.07
N GLU A 70 -6.79 0.16 -1.22
CA GLU A 70 -8.25 0.08 -1.19
C GLU A 70 -8.83 1.01 -2.27
N CYS A 71 -9.32 0.42 -3.36
CA CYS A 71 -9.86 1.18 -4.49
C CYS A 71 -11.21 1.87 -4.19
N GLY A 72 -11.90 1.49 -3.11
CA GLY A 72 -13.18 2.06 -2.68
C GLY A 72 -14.05 1.15 -1.82
N PHE A 73 -15.17 1.67 -1.33
CA PHE A 73 -16.13 0.97 -0.49
C PHE A 73 -17.31 0.42 -1.31
N ILE A 74 -17.37 -0.90 -1.49
CA ILE A 74 -18.52 -1.56 -2.13
C ILE A 74 -19.82 -1.35 -1.34
N THR A 75 -19.72 -1.14 -0.03
CA THR A 75 -20.87 -0.86 0.85
C THR A 75 -21.47 0.55 0.64
N ASN A 76 -20.75 1.45 -0.02
CA ASN A 76 -21.25 2.75 -0.43
C ASN A 76 -21.74 2.65 -1.88
N SER A 77 -23.04 2.86 -2.12
CA SER A 77 -23.64 2.66 -3.45
C SER A 77 -23.07 3.56 -4.54
N TYR A 78 -22.65 4.78 -4.19
CA TYR A 78 -21.99 5.70 -5.11
C TYR A 78 -20.58 5.22 -5.47
N GLU A 79 -19.78 4.79 -4.49
CA GLU A 79 -18.45 4.26 -4.78
C GLU A 79 -18.52 2.91 -5.51
N ALA A 80 -19.50 2.06 -5.20
CA ALA A 80 -19.72 0.80 -5.89
C ALA A 80 -20.03 0.98 -7.38
N SER A 81 -20.82 1.99 -7.76
CA SER A 81 -21.11 2.25 -9.17
C SER A 81 -19.85 2.72 -9.92
N LEU A 82 -19.00 3.53 -9.28
CA LEU A 82 -17.69 3.91 -9.83
C LEU A 82 -16.75 2.72 -9.94
N LEU A 83 -16.74 1.82 -8.96
CA LEU A 83 -15.93 0.59 -9.00
C LEU A 83 -16.37 -0.38 -10.10
N ALA A 84 -17.65 -0.33 -10.50
CA ALA A 84 -18.19 -1.14 -11.59
C ALA A 84 -18.01 -0.52 -12.99
N ASP A 85 -17.63 0.76 -13.09
CA ASP A 85 -17.44 1.47 -14.35
C ASP A 85 -16.05 1.15 -14.95
N PRO A 86 -15.99 0.53 -16.15
CA PRO A 86 -14.72 0.19 -16.81
C PRO A 86 -13.80 1.40 -17.04
N ASN A 87 -14.36 2.59 -17.32
CA ASN A 87 -13.56 3.79 -17.53
C ASN A 87 -12.89 4.26 -16.23
N LYS A 88 -13.59 4.10 -15.10
CA LYS A 88 -13.06 4.44 -13.77
C LYS A 88 -12.03 3.42 -13.31
N GLN A 89 -12.22 2.14 -13.62
CA GLN A 89 -11.22 1.10 -13.40
C GLN A 89 -9.94 1.39 -14.20
N GLN A 90 -10.08 1.74 -15.48
CA GLN A 90 -8.96 2.09 -16.35
C GLN A 90 -8.21 3.33 -15.83
N GLN A 91 -8.94 4.39 -15.47
CA GLN A 91 -8.36 5.59 -14.88
C GLN A 91 -7.56 5.29 -13.60
N MET A 92 -8.10 4.44 -12.71
CA MET A 92 -7.39 4.01 -11.49
C MET A 92 -6.11 3.23 -11.83
N ALA A 93 -6.17 2.30 -12.78
CA ALA A 93 -5.02 1.49 -13.19
C ALA A 93 -3.89 2.37 -13.78
N GLU A 94 -4.24 3.37 -14.59
CA GLU A 94 -3.28 4.33 -15.15
C GLU A 94 -2.60 5.17 -14.09
N ILE A 95 -3.35 5.63 -13.08
CA ILE A 95 -2.79 6.35 -11.92
C ILE A 95 -1.79 5.45 -11.18
N ILE A 96 -2.18 4.21 -10.88
CA ILE A 96 -1.32 3.25 -10.17
C ILE A 96 -0.03 3.01 -10.94
N ALA A 97 -0.12 2.71 -12.23
CA ALA A 97 1.04 2.46 -13.08
C ALA A 97 1.99 3.66 -13.12
N ARG A 98 1.44 4.88 -13.36
CA ARG A 98 2.24 6.11 -13.42
C ARG A 98 2.92 6.44 -12.10
N VAL A 99 2.22 6.28 -10.97
CA VAL A 99 2.78 6.56 -9.64
C VAL A 99 3.93 5.61 -9.34
N ILE A 100 3.81 4.32 -9.68
CA ILE A 100 4.90 3.36 -9.52
C ILE A 100 6.10 3.76 -10.38
N ASP A 101 5.88 4.00 -11.68
CA ASP A 101 6.94 4.37 -12.64
C ASP A 101 7.69 5.65 -12.22
N SER A 102 6.99 6.65 -11.67
CA SER A 102 7.58 7.92 -11.25
C SER A 102 8.37 7.85 -9.93
N ASN A 103 8.30 6.74 -9.20
CA ASN A 103 8.87 6.63 -7.85
C ASN A 103 9.86 5.47 -7.68
N LEU A 104 10.07 4.66 -8.72
CA LEU A 104 11.16 3.69 -8.85
C LEU A 104 12.43 4.35 -9.41
#